data_AF-A0A024TD96-F1
#
_entry.id   AF-A0A024TD96-F1
#
_cell.length_a   1.000
_cell.length_b   1.000
_cell.length_c   1.000
_cell.angle_alpha   90.00
_cell.angle_beta   90.00
_cell.angle_gamma   90.00
#
_symmetry.space_group_name_H-M   'P 1'
#
loop_
_entity.id
_entity.type
_entity.pdbx_description
1 polymer ?
#
loop_
_entity_poly.entity_id
_entity_poly.type
_entity_poly.pdbx_seq_one_letter_code
_entity_poly.pdbx_strand_id
1 'polypeptide(L)'
;MKIFRDMGRLDDVVVMAVLASAATAKIAARVHRELVESGVAHNVVVNFVRPALPSSMFLEGPRRSRAGLVHRLETEASKSKHVVDTVLGPRTNKCDRFFYIDNTFFPCGTLTTKEIRALADHPNVHSITKAGVAHVNPVMVSAVVSGANVTATNQWGVDKIQAAAAWASGHTGAGIVVASIDTGVRVSHEAVNGNWRTSFGWFDPQGGTTTPTDSNGHGTHVMGTIAGQTIGVGVAPGATWIACLGCPNSSCPQATLTACAQWLLCPTDAVGNKDCTKAPHVINNSWGSTDGTATWFEPSIAAWRAAGIIPVFSNGNSGSACGTVGSPGMSPQVIGVGATDASDVLASFSSRGPTYDNRVKPDVSAPGVNIVSSYFSSDTTYAYMSGTSMAAPHVTGAIALYLSANPTATFANVQSALALSVDTPGLAVQNQNCGGVSDATYPNNNYGSNPSSNPSSNPSSNPSSNLCSNSRPNSSPKSTNAMLDSKTCFKTKVTIVLGHALGPVAWNDDIAAQVQIWADTCPGFEHGGPSNGWQNLATYDRCGADRCLAMAGAAWLWYDSEESLWDFTTNQCTTGSWADCGHFSNMMSPQVTSMGCGWSECDNGDFVWCNFDAPVMYPRVPPRTSTKAQIAATIVRSALS
;
A
#
# COMPACT_ATOMS: atom_id res chain seq x y z
N MET A 1 3.65 -63.94 20.71
CA MET A 1 3.12 -63.05 21.77
C MET A 1 4.17 -61.97 22.02
N LYS A 2 3.82 -60.68 21.91
CA LYS A 2 4.67 -59.53 21.48
C LYS A 2 4.89 -59.59 19.96
N ILE A 3 4.27 -58.77 19.12
CA ILE A 3 4.45 -57.32 18.98
C ILE A 3 3.12 -56.73 18.47
N PHE A 4 2.37 -56.02 19.32
CA PHE A 4 1.28 -55.11 18.92
C PHE A 4 1.07 -54.12 20.06
N ARG A 5 1.99 -53.16 20.18
CA ARG A 5 1.88 -52.06 21.15
C ARG A 5 2.80 -50.91 20.72
N ASP A 6 2.55 -50.31 19.56
CA ASP A 6 3.22 -49.06 19.15
C ASP A 6 2.53 -48.29 18.00
N MET A 7 1.22 -48.45 17.80
CA MET A 7 0.44 -47.67 16.80
C MET A 7 -0.24 -46.43 17.40
N GLY A 8 0.19 -45.95 18.57
CA GLY A 8 -0.39 -44.78 19.24
C GLY A 8 0.47 -43.51 19.19
N ARG A 9 1.54 -43.48 18.38
CA ARG A 9 2.57 -42.41 18.47
C ARG A 9 2.90 -41.71 17.15
N LEU A 10 2.37 -42.18 16.02
CA LEU A 10 2.61 -41.57 14.70
C LEU A 10 1.62 -40.44 14.39
N ASP A 11 0.36 -40.54 14.81
CA ASP A 11 -0.65 -39.51 14.56
C ASP A 11 -0.34 -38.20 15.31
N ASP A 12 0.17 -38.30 16.54
CA ASP A 12 0.58 -37.13 17.34
C ASP A 12 1.78 -36.38 16.73
N VAL A 13 2.71 -37.08 16.05
CA VAL A 13 3.92 -36.47 15.48
C VAL A 13 3.60 -35.71 14.18
N VAL A 14 2.69 -36.24 13.36
CA VAL A 14 2.25 -35.60 12.10
C VAL A 14 1.39 -34.35 12.39
N VAL A 15 0.50 -34.42 13.38
CA VAL A 15 -0.31 -33.26 13.81
C VAL A 15 0.57 -32.14 14.40
N MET A 16 1.55 -32.48 15.22
CA MET A 16 2.49 -31.51 15.80
C MET A 16 3.41 -30.86 14.74
N ALA A 17 3.81 -31.60 13.70
CA ALA A 17 4.63 -31.06 12.61
C ALA A 17 3.87 -30.09 11.70
N VAL A 18 2.59 -30.35 11.42
CA VAL A 18 1.73 -29.45 10.63
C VAL A 18 1.40 -28.16 11.40
N LEU A 19 1.10 -28.25 12.69
CA LEU A 19 0.88 -27.09 13.56
C LEU A 19 2.12 -26.19 13.67
N ALA A 20 3.31 -26.78 13.85
CA ALA A 20 4.57 -26.05 13.88
C ALA A 20 4.90 -25.33 12.55
N SER A 21 4.47 -25.89 11.42
CA SER A 21 4.67 -25.31 10.07
C SER A 21 3.73 -24.12 9.78
N ALA A 22 2.49 -24.15 10.28
CA ALA A 22 1.52 -23.06 10.13
C ALA A 22 1.86 -21.88 11.04
N ALA A 23 2.39 -22.13 12.24
CA ALA A 23 2.84 -21.09 13.15
C ALA A 23 4.09 -20.36 12.65
N THR A 24 5.02 -21.07 11.99
CA THR A 24 6.19 -20.44 11.36
C THR A 24 5.81 -19.51 10.21
N ALA A 25 4.73 -19.79 9.46
CA ALA A 25 4.25 -18.92 8.38
C ALA A 25 3.74 -17.55 8.86
N LYS A 26 3.30 -17.43 10.12
CA LYS A 26 2.82 -16.16 10.71
C LYS A 26 3.96 -15.28 11.23
N ILE A 27 5.16 -15.83 11.43
CA ILE A 27 6.31 -15.11 11.97
C ILE A 27 7.11 -14.53 10.81
N ALA A 28 7.20 -13.20 10.72
CA ALA A 28 7.95 -12.55 9.65
C ALA A 28 9.44 -12.93 9.67
N ALA A 29 10.05 -13.04 8.49
CA ALA A 29 11.44 -13.49 8.34
C ALA A 29 12.44 -12.72 9.21
N ARG A 30 12.25 -11.39 9.38
CA ARG A 30 13.10 -10.58 10.26
C ARG A 30 12.99 -10.98 11.73
N VAL A 31 11.78 -11.24 12.22
CA VAL A 31 11.55 -11.73 13.60
C VAL A 31 12.15 -13.12 13.76
N HIS A 32 11.95 -13.99 12.77
CA HIS A 32 12.49 -15.36 12.81
C HIS A 32 14.03 -15.38 12.90
N ARG A 33 14.73 -14.54 12.12
CA ARG A 33 16.20 -14.44 12.18
C ARG A 33 16.70 -14.03 13.56
N GLU A 34 16.09 -13.00 14.14
CA GLU A 34 16.47 -12.50 15.47
C GLU A 34 16.25 -13.54 16.58
N LEU A 35 15.17 -14.31 16.49
CA LEU A 35 14.89 -15.43 17.40
C LEU A 35 15.95 -16.54 17.31
N VAL A 36 16.46 -16.82 16.10
CA VAL A 36 17.53 -17.80 15.88
C VAL A 36 18.86 -17.29 16.43
N GLU A 37 19.16 -16.01 16.23
CA GLU A 37 20.42 -15.40 16.64
C GLU A 37 20.52 -15.17 18.16
N SER A 38 19.43 -14.75 18.80
CA SER A 38 19.46 -14.25 20.19
C SER A 38 18.51 -14.95 21.16
N GLY A 39 17.61 -15.82 20.67
CA GLY A 39 16.58 -16.48 21.48
C GLY A 39 15.42 -15.59 21.91
N VAL A 40 15.46 -14.31 21.56
CA VAL A 40 14.46 -13.28 21.83
C VAL A 40 14.25 -12.41 20.59
N ALA A 41 13.15 -11.66 20.54
CA ALA A 41 12.95 -10.62 19.53
C ALA A 41 12.50 -9.32 20.17
N HIS A 42 13.14 -8.23 19.76
CA HIS A 42 12.80 -6.87 20.20
C HIS A 42 11.73 -6.25 19.28
N ASN A 43 11.07 -5.18 19.69
CA ASN A 43 10.23 -4.33 18.82
C ASN A 43 9.26 -5.12 17.92
N VAL A 44 8.56 -6.08 18.51
CA VAL A 44 7.62 -6.95 17.80
C VAL A 44 6.23 -6.30 17.77
N VAL A 45 5.45 -6.60 16.74
CA VAL A 45 4.01 -6.31 16.68
C VAL A 45 3.28 -7.61 16.43
N VAL A 46 2.29 -7.89 17.27
CA VAL A 46 1.36 -9.00 17.06
C VAL A 46 0.11 -8.44 16.39
N ASN A 47 -0.11 -8.86 15.15
CA ASN A 47 -1.26 -8.48 14.35
C ASN A 47 -2.31 -9.58 14.50
N PHE A 48 -3.50 -9.22 15.01
CA PHE A 48 -4.59 -10.17 15.16
C PHE A 48 -5.48 -10.18 13.91
N VAL A 49 -6.25 -11.25 13.77
CA VAL A 49 -7.32 -11.32 12.76
C VAL A 49 -8.28 -10.16 13.02
N ARG A 50 -8.59 -9.40 11.96
CA ARG A 50 -9.40 -8.19 12.05
C ARG A 50 -10.86 -8.52 11.77
N PRO A 51 -11.83 -7.84 12.42
CA PRO A 51 -13.21 -7.91 11.98
C PRO A 51 -13.33 -7.36 10.56
N ALA A 52 -14.15 -8.01 9.73
CA ALA A 52 -14.60 -7.39 8.50
C ALA A 52 -15.42 -6.14 8.86
N LEU A 53 -15.01 -4.97 8.37
CA LEU A 53 -15.84 -3.76 8.44
C LEU A 53 -16.87 -3.86 7.30
N PRO A 54 -18.18 -4.00 7.59
CA PRO A 54 -19.16 -4.20 6.54
C PRO A 54 -19.21 -3.01 5.58
N SER A 55 -19.41 -3.27 4.29
CA SER A 55 -19.49 -2.24 3.23
C SER A 55 -20.56 -1.19 3.51
N SER A 56 -21.62 -1.53 4.24
CA SER A 56 -22.67 -0.62 4.73
C SER A 56 -22.21 0.37 5.82
N MET A 57 -20.97 0.26 6.31
CA MET A 57 -20.33 1.32 7.10
C MET A 57 -19.65 2.37 6.22
N PHE A 58 -19.42 2.05 4.94
CA PHE A 58 -18.85 2.96 3.95
C PHE A 58 -19.93 3.58 3.05
N LEU A 59 -21.17 3.10 3.14
CA LEU A 59 -22.33 3.56 2.40
C LEU A 59 -23.40 4.02 3.40
N GLU A 60 -23.87 5.27 3.27
CA GLU A 60 -25.08 5.88 3.87
C GLU A 60 -24.95 6.77 5.13
N GLY A 61 -25.16 8.08 4.92
CA GLY A 61 -25.93 8.98 5.81
C GLY A 61 -25.21 9.64 7.00
N PRO A 62 -25.65 10.85 7.42
CA PRO A 62 -24.98 11.62 8.48
C PRO A 62 -25.11 10.91 9.84
N ARG A 63 -23.97 10.51 10.40
CA ARG A 63 -23.79 10.02 11.78
C ARG A 63 -24.56 8.74 12.16
N ARG A 64 -24.24 7.58 11.57
CA ARG A 64 -24.24 6.35 12.40
C ARG A 64 -23.09 6.46 13.40
N SER A 65 -23.34 6.10 14.66
CA SER A 65 -22.48 6.57 15.77
C SER A 65 -21.06 6.04 15.63
N ARG A 66 -20.07 6.96 15.51
CA ARG A 66 -18.64 6.65 15.64
C ARG A 66 -18.39 5.80 16.90
N ALA A 67 -19.16 6.06 17.96
CA ALA A 67 -19.21 5.25 19.17
C ALA A 67 -19.52 3.77 18.93
N GLY A 68 -20.47 3.43 18.04
CA GLY A 68 -20.79 2.04 17.70
C GLY A 68 -19.70 1.34 16.88
N LEU A 69 -19.01 2.05 15.99
CA LEU A 69 -17.80 1.52 15.32
C LEU A 69 -16.71 1.24 16.35
N VAL A 70 -16.41 2.23 17.20
CA VAL A 70 -15.38 2.13 18.24
C VAL A 70 -15.69 0.98 19.20
N HIS A 71 -16.94 0.84 19.65
CA HIS A 71 -17.36 -0.26 20.51
C HIS A 71 -17.13 -1.64 19.87
N ARG A 72 -17.40 -1.79 18.56
CA ARG A 72 -17.11 -3.05 17.83
C ARG A 72 -15.61 -3.33 17.79
N LEU A 73 -14.80 -2.34 17.44
CA LEU A 73 -13.34 -2.46 17.40
C LEU A 73 -12.78 -2.83 18.78
N GLU A 74 -13.26 -2.18 19.85
CA GLU A 74 -12.87 -2.46 21.23
C GLU A 74 -13.28 -3.85 21.69
N THR A 75 -14.46 -4.31 21.27
CA THR A 75 -14.93 -5.67 21.57
C THR A 75 -14.01 -6.72 20.96
N GLU A 76 -13.60 -6.55 19.71
CA GLU A 76 -12.63 -7.47 19.07
C GLU A 76 -11.24 -7.36 19.68
N ALA A 77 -10.77 -6.16 19.98
CA ALA A 77 -9.48 -5.95 20.63
C ALA A 77 -9.44 -6.58 22.04
N SER A 78 -10.57 -6.59 22.75
CA SER A 78 -10.68 -7.25 24.05
C SER A 78 -10.51 -8.77 23.93
N LYS A 79 -11.01 -9.39 22.85
CA LYS A 79 -10.77 -10.81 22.56
C LYS A 79 -9.30 -11.07 22.26
N SER A 80 -8.67 -10.22 21.44
CA SER A 80 -7.22 -10.29 21.16
C SER A 80 -6.38 -10.14 22.43
N LYS A 81 -6.76 -9.22 23.32
CA LYS A 81 -6.11 -9.07 24.63
C LYS A 81 -6.23 -10.34 25.47
N HIS A 82 -7.41 -10.98 25.49
CA HIS A 82 -7.59 -12.25 26.20
C HIS A 82 -6.68 -13.36 25.66
N VAL A 83 -6.43 -13.39 24.34
CA VAL A 83 -5.43 -14.30 23.74
C VAL A 83 -4.04 -14.04 24.31
N VAL A 84 -3.60 -12.77 24.34
CA VAL A 84 -2.30 -12.41 24.90
C VAL A 84 -2.21 -12.79 26.37
N ASP A 85 -3.22 -12.47 27.18
CA ASP A 85 -3.23 -12.76 28.61
C ASP A 85 -3.23 -14.28 28.88
N THR A 86 -3.83 -15.08 28.00
CA THR A 86 -3.83 -16.55 28.10
C THR A 86 -2.46 -17.15 27.72
N VAL A 87 -1.80 -16.60 26.70
CA VAL A 87 -0.56 -17.15 26.15
C VAL A 87 0.67 -16.66 26.91
N LEU A 88 0.73 -15.37 27.24
CA LEU A 88 1.87 -14.72 27.90
C LEU A 88 1.67 -14.49 29.39
N GLY A 89 0.49 -14.80 29.91
CA GLY A 89 0.04 -14.35 31.22
C GLY A 89 -0.46 -12.89 31.20
N PRO A 90 -1.18 -12.45 32.24
CA PRO A 90 -1.73 -11.11 32.32
C PRO A 90 -0.65 -10.03 32.13
N ARG A 91 -0.83 -9.20 31.10
CA ARG A 91 0.08 -8.09 30.81
C ARG A 91 -0.28 -6.88 31.66
N THR A 92 0.50 -6.61 32.71
CA THR A 92 0.31 -5.48 33.64
C THR A 92 1.33 -4.35 33.45
N ASN A 93 2.31 -4.53 32.56
CA ASN A 93 3.31 -3.50 32.30
C ASN A 93 2.69 -2.31 31.56
N LYS A 94 2.90 -1.10 32.07
CA LYS A 94 2.29 0.12 31.50
C LYS A 94 2.74 0.46 30.07
N CYS A 95 3.86 -0.08 29.61
CA CYS A 95 4.35 0.10 28.24
C CYS A 95 3.71 -0.87 27.23
N ASP A 96 2.96 -1.88 27.67
CA ASP A 96 2.27 -2.81 26.78
C ASP A 96 1.13 -2.04 26.12
N ARG A 97 1.12 -1.98 24.78
CA ARG A 97 0.12 -1.19 24.04
C ARG A 97 -0.78 -2.10 23.24
N PHE A 98 -2.07 -2.01 23.51
CA PHE A 98 -3.11 -2.63 22.71
C PHE A 98 -3.85 -1.53 21.95
N PHE A 99 -4.01 -1.71 20.65
CA PHE A 99 -4.73 -0.77 19.82
C PHE A 99 -5.95 -1.43 19.20
N TYR A 100 -7.12 -0.87 19.48
CA TYR A 100 -8.37 -1.36 18.92
C TYR A 100 -8.56 -0.93 17.47
N ILE A 101 -7.93 0.18 17.05
CA ILE A 101 -8.12 0.72 15.70
C ILE A 101 -7.64 -0.23 14.60
N ASP A 102 -6.51 -0.91 14.82
CA ASP A 102 -5.92 -1.88 13.88
C ASP A 102 -5.83 -3.30 14.44
N ASN A 103 -6.33 -3.53 15.66
CA ASN A 103 -6.30 -4.79 16.38
C ASN A 103 -4.87 -5.36 16.54
N THR A 104 -3.98 -4.56 17.12
CA THR A 104 -2.57 -4.91 17.31
C THR A 104 -2.14 -4.86 18.78
N PHE A 105 -1.10 -5.63 19.09
CA PHE A 105 -0.43 -5.62 20.39
C PHE A 105 1.08 -5.36 20.21
N PHE A 106 1.57 -4.39 20.97
CA PHE A 106 2.97 -4.02 21.10
C PHE A 106 3.45 -4.39 22.51
N PRO A 107 4.20 -5.49 22.67
CA PRO A 107 4.75 -5.89 23.95
C PRO A 107 5.83 -4.91 24.42
N CYS A 108 5.90 -4.71 25.73
CA CYS A 108 7.08 -4.18 26.40
C CYS A 108 8.28 -5.10 26.18
N GLY A 109 9.40 -4.51 25.80
CA GLY A 109 10.69 -5.21 25.77
C GLY A 109 10.74 -6.31 24.72
N THR A 110 11.26 -7.47 25.12
CA THR A 110 11.42 -8.64 24.26
C THR A 110 10.34 -9.68 24.48
N LEU A 111 10.09 -10.47 23.44
CA LEU A 111 9.43 -11.76 23.58
C LEU A 111 10.44 -12.87 23.27
N THR A 112 10.40 -13.94 24.05
CA THR A 112 11.20 -15.14 23.82
C THR A 112 10.70 -15.94 22.62
N THR A 113 11.56 -16.82 22.09
CA THR A 113 11.16 -17.78 21.05
C THR A 113 9.92 -18.59 21.44
N LYS A 114 9.80 -18.99 22.71
CA LYS A 114 8.66 -19.77 23.21
C LYS A 114 7.37 -18.95 23.17
N GLU A 115 7.43 -17.71 23.64
CA GLU A 115 6.28 -16.80 23.65
C GLU A 115 5.80 -16.45 22.24
N ILE A 116 6.72 -16.14 21.31
CA ILE A 116 6.36 -15.83 19.92
C ILE A 116 5.73 -17.03 19.21
N ARG A 117 6.28 -18.24 19.40
CA ARG A 117 5.70 -19.46 18.83
C ARG A 117 4.30 -19.72 19.40
N ALA A 118 4.14 -19.63 20.71
CA ALA A 118 2.84 -19.84 21.36
C ALA A 118 1.78 -18.82 20.90
N LEU A 119 2.16 -17.56 20.65
CA LEU A 119 1.27 -16.58 20.04
C LEU A 119 0.94 -16.95 18.58
N ALA A 120 1.94 -17.31 17.79
CA ALA A 120 1.74 -17.68 16.39
C ALA A 120 0.84 -18.92 16.21
N ASP A 121 0.93 -19.88 17.13
CA ASP A 121 0.06 -21.07 17.15
C ASP A 121 -1.43 -20.71 17.32
N HIS A 122 -1.75 -19.55 17.91
CA HIS A 122 -3.13 -19.17 18.16
C HIS A 122 -3.86 -18.74 16.87
N PRO A 123 -5.08 -19.25 16.58
CA PRO A 123 -5.80 -18.98 15.32
C PRO A 123 -6.14 -17.50 15.13
N ASN A 124 -6.39 -16.75 16.21
CA ASN A 124 -6.66 -15.31 16.15
C ASN A 124 -5.42 -14.44 15.89
N VAL A 125 -4.21 -14.98 15.91
CA VAL A 125 -3.01 -14.25 15.51
C VAL A 125 -2.83 -14.41 13.99
N HIS A 126 -2.84 -13.28 13.29
CA HIS A 126 -2.67 -13.22 11.84
C HIS A 126 -1.18 -13.20 11.45
N SER A 127 -0.38 -12.34 12.07
CA SER A 127 1.05 -12.28 11.83
C SER A 127 1.81 -11.63 12.99
N ILE A 128 3.10 -11.95 13.09
CA ILE A 128 4.04 -11.37 14.05
C ILE A 128 5.17 -10.73 13.26
N THR A 129 5.25 -9.40 13.29
CA THR A 129 6.17 -8.60 12.47
C THR A 129 7.09 -7.75 13.35
N LYS A 130 8.12 -7.14 12.73
CA LYS A 130 8.86 -6.06 13.39
C LYS A 130 8.04 -4.76 13.29
N ALA A 131 8.03 -3.99 14.37
CA ALA A 131 7.47 -2.65 14.36
C ALA A 131 8.23 -1.77 13.37
N GLY A 132 7.50 -1.10 12.49
CA GLY A 132 8.05 -0.14 11.55
C GLY A 132 8.31 1.22 12.20
N VAL A 133 9.10 2.03 11.50
CA VAL A 133 9.27 3.45 11.78
C VAL A 133 9.08 4.17 10.45
N ALA A 134 8.08 5.05 10.40
CA ALA A 134 7.96 6.02 9.33
C ALA A 134 8.72 7.30 9.72
N HIS A 135 8.83 8.23 8.79
CA HIS A 135 9.55 9.47 9.00
C HIS A 135 8.78 10.65 8.45
N VAL A 136 9.00 11.81 9.05
CA VAL A 136 8.77 13.07 8.34
C VAL A 136 9.81 13.12 7.23
N ASN A 137 9.37 13.21 5.98
CA ASN A 137 10.29 13.27 4.84
C ASN A 137 11.20 14.49 5.00
N PRO A 138 12.49 14.42 4.60
CA PRO A 138 13.35 15.59 4.59
C PRO A 138 12.70 16.73 3.80
N VAL A 139 12.72 17.92 4.39
CA VAL A 139 12.18 19.16 3.83
C VAL A 139 13.31 20.18 3.70
N MET A 140 13.23 21.06 2.70
CA MET A 140 14.18 22.15 2.55
C MET A 140 13.67 23.38 3.29
N VAL A 141 14.45 23.89 4.24
CA VAL A 141 14.17 25.17 4.93
C VAL A 141 15.04 26.24 4.29
N SER A 142 14.45 27.09 3.45
CA SER A 142 15.18 28.10 2.68
C SER A 142 15.49 29.35 3.50
N ALA A 143 14.60 29.71 4.42
CA ALA A 143 14.76 30.86 5.32
C ALA A 143 13.84 30.77 6.53
N VAL A 144 14.26 31.36 7.65
CA VAL A 144 13.41 31.65 8.82
C VAL A 144 13.31 33.17 8.93
N VAL A 145 12.10 33.69 9.03
CA VAL A 145 11.80 35.13 8.99
C VAL A 145 10.87 35.52 10.14
N SER A 146 10.87 36.81 10.50
CA SER A 146 9.84 37.38 11.36
C SER A 146 8.54 37.60 10.58
N GLY A 147 7.38 37.43 11.22
CA GLY A 147 6.07 37.72 10.63
C GLY A 147 5.94 39.15 10.11
N ALA A 148 6.61 40.10 10.77
CA ALA A 148 6.66 41.50 10.32
C ALA A 148 7.29 41.69 8.93
N ASN A 149 8.11 40.74 8.48
CA ASN A 149 8.75 40.78 7.16
C ASN A 149 7.90 40.13 6.06
N VAL A 150 6.76 39.54 6.41
CA VAL A 150 5.83 38.94 5.45
C VAL A 150 4.74 39.97 5.12
N THR A 151 4.86 40.62 3.96
CA THR A 151 4.04 41.78 3.58
C THR A 151 2.84 41.45 2.69
N ALA A 152 2.79 40.23 2.15
CA ALA A 152 1.67 39.77 1.33
C ALA A 152 0.39 39.63 2.17
N THR A 153 -0.76 40.01 1.61
CA THR A 153 -2.06 39.85 2.26
C THR A 153 -2.39 38.37 2.47
N ASN A 154 -2.23 37.59 1.39
CA ASN A 154 -2.29 36.13 1.40
C ASN A 154 -0.96 35.59 0.86
N GLN A 155 -0.54 34.44 1.37
CA GLN A 155 0.61 33.76 0.79
C GLN A 155 0.26 33.16 -0.56
N TRP A 156 1.24 33.12 -1.46
CA TRP A 156 1.03 32.74 -2.86
C TRP A 156 0.34 31.38 -3.02
N GLY A 157 0.67 30.40 -2.17
CA GLY A 157 0.08 29.06 -2.24
C GLY A 157 -1.41 29.05 -1.90
N VAL A 158 -1.83 29.92 -0.99
CA VAL A 158 -3.23 30.11 -0.58
C VAL A 158 -4.03 30.77 -1.71
N ASP A 159 -3.45 31.78 -2.37
CA ASP A 159 -4.06 32.41 -3.54
C ASP A 159 -4.08 31.48 -4.76
N LYS A 160 -3.04 30.68 -4.96
CA LYS A 160 -2.91 29.76 -6.09
C LYS A 160 -4.04 28.74 -6.15
N ILE A 161 -4.45 28.22 -4.99
CA ILE A 161 -5.58 27.29 -4.88
C ILE A 161 -6.93 28.00 -4.74
N GLN A 162 -6.96 29.33 -4.93
CA GLN A 162 -8.16 30.16 -4.92
C GLN A 162 -8.94 30.14 -3.59
N ALA A 163 -8.26 29.98 -2.45
CA ALA A 163 -8.91 29.92 -1.14
C ALA A 163 -9.70 31.21 -0.83
N ALA A 164 -9.20 32.37 -1.26
CA ALA A 164 -9.85 33.66 -1.09
C ALA A 164 -11.27 33.71 -1.70
N ALA A 165 -11.52 33.00 -2.80
CA ALA A 165 -12.85 32.95 -3.42
C ALA A 165 -13.86 32.19 -2.55
N ALA A 166 -13.43 31.13 -1.86
CA ALA A 166 -14.25 30.42 -0.89
C ALA A 166 -14.55 31.29 0.34
N TRP A 167 -13.55 32.02 0.85
CA TRP A 167 -13.74 32.94 1.98
C TRP A 167 -14.73 34.07 1.66
N ALA A 168 -14.61 34.65 0.46
CA ALA A 168 -15.54 35.67 -0.03
C ALA A 168 -16.99 35.16 -0.13
N SER A 169 -17.15 33.84 -0.30
CA SER A 169 -18.44 33.15 -0.29
C SER A 169 -18.89 32.71 1.12
N GLY A 170 -18.19 33.14 2.17
CA GLY A 170 -18.52 32.84 3.57
C GLY A 170 -17.99 31.50 4.09
N HIS A 171 -17.20 30.78 3.30
CA HIS A 171 -16.63 29.49 3.68
C HIS A 171 -15.19 29.66 4.11
N THR A 172 -14.93 29.64 5.42
CA THR A 172 -13.57 29.77 6.00
C THR A 172 -13.12 28.49 6.70
N GLY A 173 -13.90 27.41 6.63
CA GLY A 173 -13.70 26.18 7.41
C GLY A 173 -14.43 26.17 8.75
N ALA A 174 -15.21 27.20 9.07
CA ALA A 174 -16.00 27.26 10.29
C ALA A 174 -16.90 26.03 10.47
N GLY A 175 -16.94 25.48 11.68
CA GLY A 175 -17.67 24.24 12.01
C GLY A 175 -16.94 22.95 11.62
N ILE A 176 -15.86 23.04 10.84
CA ILE A 176 -15.02 21.89 10.49
C ILE A 176 -13.85 21.77 11.46
N VAL A 177 -13.47 20.51 11.69
CA VAL A 177 -12.41 20.12 12.61
C VAL A 177 -11.32 19.46 11.78
N VAL A 178 -10.16 20.09 11.74
CA VAL A 178 -8.97 19.59 11.06
C VAL A 178 -8.01 18.99 12.08
N ALA A 179 -7.36 17.90 11.72
CA ALA A 179 -6.34 17.28 12.55
C ALA A 179 -5.01 17.16 11.82
N SER A 180 -3.92 17.14 12.59
CA SER A 180 -2.60 16.77 12.08
C SER A 180 -1.94 15.71 12.97
N ILE A 181 -1.35 14.68 12.37
CA ILE A 181 -0.39 13.80 13.02
C ILE A 181 1.00 14.21 12.54
N ASP A 182 1.81 14.80 13.41
CA ASP A 182 3.08 15.41 13.00
C ASP A 182 4.07 15.53 14.18
N THR A 183 5.07 16.41 14.09
CA THR A 183 6.06 16.71 15.14
C THR A 183 5.51 17.56 16.29
N GLY A 184 4.22 17.88 16.26
CA GLY A 184 3.52 18.71 17.24
C GLY A 184 3.13 20.07 16.69
N VAL A 185 2.64 20.97 17.55
CA VAL A 185 2.30 22.35 17.17
C VAL A 185 2.73 23.28 18.31
N ARG A 186 3.42 24.37 18.00
CA ARG A 186 3.67 25.44 18.97
C ARG A 186 2.40 26.28 19.13
N VAL A 187 1.55 25.88 20.06
CA VAL A 187 0.20 26.48 20.25
C VAL A 187 0.22 27.97 20.55
N SER A 188 1.29 28.51 21.12
CA SER A 188 1.39 29.94 21.45
C SER A 188 1.67 30.83 20.24
N HIS A 189 2.09 30.25 19.11
CA HIS A 189 2.44 30.98 17.90
C HIS A 189 1.25 31.78 17.36
N GLU A 190 1.46 33.06 17.00
CA GLU A 190 0.41 34.02 16.66
C GLU A 190 -0.52 33.55 15.53
N ALA A 191 0.03 32.85 14.53
CA ALA A 191 -0.77 32.27 13.45
C ALA A 191 -1.77 31.19 13.88
N VAL A 192 -1.49 30.39 14.92
CA VAL A 192 -2.28 29.18 15.26
C VAL A 192 -2.81 29.19 16.69
N ASN A 193 -2.57 30.24 17.47
CA ASN A 193 -3.04 30.32 18.85
C ASN A 193 -4.57 30.45 18.98
N GLY A 194 -5.25 30.88 17.92
CA GLY A 194 -6.70 30.83 17.79
C GLY A 194 -7.21 29.49 17.25
N ASN A 195 -8.49 29.22 17.48
CA ASN A 195 -9.21 28.02 17.04
C ASN A 195 -8.63 26.65 17.43
N TRP A 196 -7.60 26.61 18.28
CA TRP A 196 -7.19 25.38 18.94
C TRP A 196 -8.31 24.89 19.87
N ARG A 197 -8.63 23.59 19.82
CA ARG A 197 -9.54 23.01 20.80
C ARG A 197 -8.81 22.67 22.10
N THR A 198 -9.08 23.42 23.15
CA THR A 198 -8.42 23.23 24.47
C THR A 198 -8.68 21.87 25.12
N SER A 199 -9.87 21.30 24.96
CA SER A 199 -10.20 19.94 25.44
C SER A 199 -10.43 18.99 24.27
N PHE A 200 -9.95 17.75 24.36
CA PHE A 200 -9.97 16.78 23.24
C PHE A 200 -9.24 17.27 21.98
N GLY A 201 -8.27 18.19 22.11
CA GLY A 201 -7.56 18.76 20.96
C GLY A 201 -6.05 18.58 20.93
N TRP A 202 -5.48 17.86 21.89
CA TRP A 202 -4.08 17.49 21.91
C TRP A 202 -3.89 16.07 22.41
N PHE A 203 -2.99 15.33 21.77
CA PHE A 203 -2.56 14.02 22.25
C PHE A 203 -1.05 13.83 22.05
N ASP A 204 -0.37 13.54 23.15
CA ASP A 204 1.03 13.16 23.16
C ASP A 204 1.15 11.73 23.71
N PRO A 205 1.24 10.72 22.83
CA PRO A 205 1.29 9.32 23.25
C PRO A 205 2.60 8.93 23.93
N GLN A 206 3.64 9.77 23.98
CA GLN A 206 4.94 9.42 24.57
C GLN A 206 5.23 10.21 25.84
N GLY A 207 5.19 11.54 25.77
CA GLY A 207 5.56 12.45 26.85
C GLY A 207 4.38 12.85 27.74
N GLY A 208 3.14 12.63 27.31
CA GLY A 208 1.94 13.00 28.07
C GLY A 208 1.79 14.50 28.30
N THR A 209 2.42 15.34 27.48
CA THR A 209 2.21 16.79 27.54
C THR A 209 0.72 17.11 27.40
N THR A 210 0.22 18.02 28.22
CA THR A 210 -1.21 18.38 28.24
C THR A 210 -1.55 19.52 27.29
N THR A 211 -0.53 20.17 26.71
CA THR A 211 -0.66 21.28 25.77
C THR A 211 0.21 21.01 24.55
N PRO A 212 -0.20 21.43 23.33
CA PRO A 212 0.60 21.25 22.13
C PRO A 212 1.96 21.93 22.25
N THR A 213 2.98 21.16 21.91
CA THR A 213 4.37 21.63 21.80
C THR A 213 4.98 21.09 20.52
N ASP A 214 5.95 21.80 19.97
CA ASP A 214 6.74 21.34 18.82
C ASP A 214 8.20 21.73 19.03
N SER A 215 9.09 20.75 18.94
CA SER A 215 10.55 20.95 19.06
C SER A 215 11.27 20.83 17.73
N ASN A 216 10.54 20.65 16.63
CA ASN A 216 11.08 20.44 15.29
C ASN A 216 10.66 21.55 14.31
N GLY A 217 9.41 21.99 14.39
CA GLY A 217 8.86 23.06 13.55
C GLY A 217 8.02 22.59 12.38
N HIS A 218 8.19 21.35 11.94
CA HIS A 218 7.47 20.82 10.79
C HIS A 218 5.95 20.82 11.02
N GLY A 219 5.48 20.31 12.15
CA GLY A 219 4.05 20.27 12.47
C GLY A 219 3.44 21.65 12.71
N THR A 220 4.18 22.59 13.31
CA THR A 220 3.75 24.00 13.43
C THR A 220 3.58 24.64 12.06
N HIS A 221 4.45 24.34 11.10
CA HIS A 221 4.37 24.85 9.73
C HIS A 221 3.18 24.26 8.97
N VAL A 222 3.01 22.94 9.07
CA VAL A 222 1.87 22.23 8.48
C VAL A 222 0.54 22.78 9.02
N MET A 223 0.40 22.93 10.34
CA MET A 223 -0.85 23.44 10.93
C MET A 223 -1.12 24.89 10.55
N GLY A 224 -0.09 25.73 10.47
CA GLY A 224 -0.23 27.11 10.00
C GLY A 224 -0.74 27.20 8.55
N THR A 225 -0.32 26.28 7.68
CA THR A 225 -0.80 26.23 6.29
C THR A 225 -2.26 25.79 6.22
N ILE A 226 -2.70 24.90 7.13
CA ILE A 226 -4.10 24.47 7.19
C ILE A 226 -4.99 25.58 7.73
N ALA A 227 -4.67 26.11 8.91
CA ALA A 227 -5.60 26.87 9.75
C ALA A 227 -5.02 28.18 10.32
N GLY A 228 -3.88 28.64 9.82
CA GLY A 228 -3.25 29.88 10.28
C GLY A 228 -4.12 31.11 10.02
N GLN A 229 -4.19 32.02 11.01
CA GLN A 229 -5.15 33.12 11.04
C GLN A 229 -4.53 34.50 10.79
N THR A 230 -3.21 34.59 10.83
CA THR A 230 -2.45 35.82 10.64
C THR A 230 -1.65 35.73 9.35
N ILE A 231 -1.34 36.88 8.75
CA ILE A 231 -0.46 37.02 7.58
C ILE A 231 -0.81 36.13 6.36
N GLY A 232 -2.06 35.65 6.31
CA GLY A 232 -2.64 34.93 5.19
C GLY A 232 -1.96 33.61 4.84
N VAL A 233 -1.41 32.88 5.82
CA VAL A 233 -0.78 31.55 5.62
C VAL A 233 -1.79 30.39 5.59
N GLY A 234 -2.92 30.52 6.27
CA GLY A 234 -3.88 29.43 6.41
C GLY A 234 -4.92 29.38 5.30
N VAL A 235 -5.15 28.19 4.75
CA VAL A 235 -6.20 27.97 3.75
C VAL A 235 -7.61 27.98 4.38
N ALA A 236 -7.78 27.39 5.56
CA ALA A 236 -9.05 27.31 6.29
C ALA A 236 -8.94 27.98 7.68
N PRO A 237 -8.78 29.32 7.73
CA PRO A 237 -8.50 30.04 8.98
C PRO A 237 -9.63 29.97 10.03
N GLY A 238 -10.85 29.63 9.60
CA GLY A 238 -12.02 29.44 10.46
C GLY A 238 -12.17 28.02 11.03
N ALA A 239 -11.36 27.05 10.59
CA ALA A 239 -11.43 25.68 11.08
C ALA A 239 -10.96 25.57 12.54
N THR A 240 -11.62 24.70 13.31
CA THR A 240 -11.09 24.26 14.61
C THR A 240 -9.99 23.25 14.38
N TRP A 241 -8.85 23.39 15.02
CA TRP A 241 -7.75 22.45 14.85
C TRP A 241 -7.47 21.62 16.12
N ILE A 242 -7.04 20.38 15.89
CA ILE A 242 -6.54 19.44 16.89
C ILE A 242 -5.24 18.80 16.38
N ALA A 243 -4.37 18.30 17.26
CA ALA A 243 -3.11 17.69 16.83
C ALA A 243 -2.68 16.51 17.69
N CYS A 244 -1.95 15.58 17.08
CA CYS A 244 -1.25 14.51 17.78
C CYS A 244 0.24 14.55 17.49
N LEU A 245 1.06 14.37 18.52
CA LEU A 245 2.52 14.22 18.43
C LEU A 245 2.87 12.79 17.97
N GLY A 246 2.74 12.55 16.66
CA GLY A 246 3.01 11.25 16.04
C GLY A 246 4.48 11.04 15.66
N CYS A 247 5.20 12.13 15.44
CA CYS A 247 6.54 12.12 14.87
C CYS A 247 7.56 12.94 15.69
N PRO A 248 7.78 12.64 16.98
CA PRO A 248 8.77 13.39 17.75
C PRO A 248 10.15 13.30 17.08
N ASN A 249 10.78 14.46 16.89
CA ASN A 249 12.09 14.58 16.25
C ASN A 249 12.16 13.93 14.85
N SER A 250 11.09 14.06 14.04
CA SER A 250 10.97 13.51 12.68
C SER A 250 10.97 11.98 12.56
N SER A 251 11.06 11.25 13.68
CA SER A 251 10.85 9.80 13.74
C SER A 251 9.41 9.52 14.11
N CYS A 252 8.74 8.67 13.34
CA CYS A 252 7.33 8.33 13.53
C CYS A 252 7.19 6.82 13.82
N PRO A 253 7.41 6.37 15.07
CA PRO A 253 7.27 4.97 15.43
C PRO A 253 5.85 4.47 15.15
N GLN A 254 5.72 3.25 14.61
CA GLN A 254 4.42 2.66 14.28
C GLN A 254 3.44 2.70 15.47
N ALA A 255 3.87 2.32 16.68
CA ALA A 255 3.01 2.34 17.87
C ALA A 255 2.51 3.77 18.21
N THR A 256 3.32 4.78 17.94
CA THR A 256 2.99 6.20 18.18
C THR A 256 1.97 6.67 17.15
N LEU A 257 2.17 6.33 15.89
CA LEU A 257 1.23 6.65 14.80
C LEU A 257 -0.11 5.92 14.97
N THR A 258 -0.11 4.64 15.34
CA THR A 258 -1.35 3.90 15.66
C THR A 258 -2.07 4.52 16.86
N ALA A 259 -1.34 4.95 17.91
CA ALA A 259 -1.94 5.64 19.05
C ALA A 259 -2.62 6.95 18.64
N CYS A 260 -1.94 7.77 17.82
CA CYS A 260 -2.53 8.98 17.25
C CYS A 260 -3.77 8.67 16.41
N ALA A 261 -3.71 7.63 15.59
CA ALA A 261 -4.84 7.25 14.75
C ALA A 261 -6.07 6.82 15.55
N GLN A 262 -5.86 6.03 16.59
CA GLN A 262 -6.88 5.63 17.54
C GLN A 262 -7.51 6.84 18.25
N TRP A 263 -6.68 7.77 18.73
CA TRP A 263 -7.18 8.98 19.38
C TRP A 263 -7.98 9.86 18.42
N LEU A 264 -7.53 10.03 17.17
CA LEU A 264 -8.31 10.78 16.18
C LEU A 264 -9.62 10.08 15.78
N LEU A 265 -9.70 8.75 15.87
CA LEU A 265 -10.95 8.03 15.65
C LEU A 265 -11.98 8.30 16.77
N CYS A 266 -11.52 8.38 18.01
CA CYS A 266 -12.36 8.72 19.16
C CYS A 266 -11.55 9.43 20.26
N PRO A 267 -11.52 10.78 20.25
CA PRO A 267 -10.65 11.53 21.14
C PRO A 267 -10.94 11.31 22.61
N THR A 268 -9.88 11.39 23.40
CA THR A 268 -9.94 11.50 24.85
C THR A 268 -9.44 12.86 25.32
N ASP A 269 -9.97 13.34 26.44
CA ASP A 269 -9.42 14.50 27.14
C ASP A 269 -8.16 14.13 27.95
N ALA A 270 -7.57 15.11 28.64
CA ALA A 270 -6.34 14.95 29.41
C ALA A 270 -6.45 13.97 30.60
N VAL A 271 -7.67 13.64 31.06
CA VAL A 271 -7.90 12.68 32.15
C VAL A 271 -8.44 11.34 31.65
N GLY A 272 -8.57 11.17 30.33
CA GLY A 272 -8.94 9.91 29.68
C GLY A 272 -10.44 9.73 29.41
N ASN A 273 -11.28 10.75 29.61
CA ASN A 273 -12.69 10.66 29.21
C ASN A 273 -12.79 10.65 27.69
N LYS A 274 -13.62 9.76 27.15
CA LYS A 274 -13.75 9.52 25.72
C LYS A 274 -14.97 10.21 25.13
N ASP A 275 -14.81 10.91 24.01
CA ASP A 275 -15.91 11.51 23.25
C ASP A 275 -15.66 11.45 21.74
N CYS A 276 -16.26 10.46 21.07
CA CYS A 276 -16.09 10.26 19.63
C CYS A 276 -16.75 11.36 18.78
N THR A 277 -17.60 12.23 19.35
CA THR A 277 -18.15 13.39 18.63
C THR A 277 -17.10 14.46 18.37
N LYS A 278 -15.96 14.40 19.09
CA LYS A 278 -14.83 15.32 18.95
C LYS A 278 -13.86 14.92 17.84
N ALA A 279 -14.02 13.74 17.24
CA ALA A 279 -13.18 13.29 16.12
C ALA A 279 -13.21 14.29 14.94
N PRO A 280 -12.08 14.46 14.22
CA PRO A 280 -11.98 15.42 13.14
C PRO A 280 -12.82 15.01 11.92
N HIS A 281 -12.92 15.92 10.95
CA HIS A 281 -13.50 15.64 9.65
C HIS A 281 -12.41 15.25 8.64
N VAL A 282 -11.23 15.86 8.74
CA VAL A 282 -10.08 15.62 7.86
C VAL A 282 -8.79 15.55 8.68
N ILE A 283 -7.88 14.65 8.31
CA ILE A 283 -6.59 14.44 8.97
C ILE A 283 -5.47 14.64 7.94
N ASN A 284 -4.58 15.60 8.19
CA ASN A 284 -3.33 15.76 7.45
C ASN A 284 -2.24 14.86 8.04
N ASN A 285 -1.50 14.18 7.16
CA ASN A 285 -0.35 13.35 7.52
C ASN A 285 0.82 13.67 6.58
N SER A 286 1.75 14.48 7.07
CA SER A 286 2.96 14.88 6.33
C SER A 286 4.17 14.02 6.71
N TRP A 287 3.97 12.70 6.75
CA TRP A 287 4.95 11.68 7.10
C TRP A 287 4.70 10.42 6.26
N GLY A 288 5.70 9.55 6.15
CA GLY A 288 5.59 8.29 5.42
C GLY A 288 6.86 7.44 5.46
N SER A 289 6.86 6.38 4.65
CA SER A 289 8.00 5.51 4.38
C SER A 289 8.22 5.47 2.87
N THR A 290 9.49 5.37 2.43
CA THR A 290 9.83 5.13 1.02
C THR A 290 9.45 3.72 0.56
N ASP A 291 9.21 2.79 1.48
CA ASP A 291 8.64 1.48 1.18
C ASP A 291 7.14 1.63 0.86
N GLY A 292 6.84 1.79 -0.43
CA GLY A 292 5.47 1.84 -0.95
C GLY A 292 4.67 0.56 -0.72
N THR A 293 5.30 -0.57 -0.38
CA THR A 293 4.63 -1.86 -0.12
C THR A 293 4.20 -2.04 1.34
N ALA A 294 4.61 -1.13 2.23
CA ALA A 294 4.31 -1.20 3.65
C ALA A 294 2.82 -0.92 3.93
N THR A 295 2.01 -1.97 4.12
CA THR A 295 0.55 -1.85 4.32
C THR A 295 0.10 -1.83 5.78
N TRP A 296 1.02 -1.71 6.74
CA TRP A 296 0.71 -1.85 8.17
C TRP A 296 -0.27 -0.78 8.70
N PHE A 297 -0.35 0.39 8.07
CA PHE A 297 -1.27 1.47 8.48
C PHE A 297 -2.64 1.46 7.79
N GLU A 298 -2.81 0.63 6.75
CA GLU A 298 -4.09 0.45 6.03
C GLU A 298 -5.29 0.17 6.96
N PRO A 299 -5.21 -0.70 7.99
CA PRO A 299 -6.33 -0.88 8.91
C PRO A 299 -6.74 0.40 9.65
N SER A 300 -5.78 1.23 10.06
CA SER A 300 -6.09 2.52 10.71
C SER A 300 -6.79 3.48 9.74
N ILE A 301 -6.34 3.51 8.49
CA ILE A 301 -6.98 4.28 7.41
C ILE A 301 -8.41 3.78 7.16
N ALA A 302 -8.62 2.47 7.08
CA ALA A 302 -9.94 1.89 6.87
C ALA A 302 -10.91 2.24 8.00
N ALA A 303 -10.44 2.25 9.26
CA ALA A 303 -11.24 2.65 10.41
C ALA A 303 -11.63 4.15 10.36
N TRP A 304 -10.70 5.04 9.98
CA TRP A 304 -11.01 6.45 9.74
C TRP A 304 -12.05 6.63 8.63
N ARG A 305 -11.89 5.92 7.52
CA ARG A 305 -12.82 5.95 6.39
C ARG A 305 -14.21 5.47 6.79
N ALA A 306 -14.31 4.40 7.57
CA ALA A 306 -15.56 3.90 8.13
C ALA A 306 -16.20 4.86 9.15
N ALA A 307 -15.43 5.78 9.73
CA ALA A 307 -15.91 6.84 10.63
C ALA A 307 -16.28 8.15 9.91
N GLY A 308 -16.18 8.18 8.57
CA GLY A 308 -16.40 9.37 7.75
C GLY A 308 -15.29 10.41 7.87
N ILE A 309 -14.10 10.01 8.29
CA ILE A 309 -12.92 10.88 8.41
C ILE A 309 -12.11 10.78 7.11
N ILE A 310 -11.64 11.92 6.59
CA ILE A 310 -10.90 12.01 5.33
C ILE A 310 -9.39 12.07 5.61
N PRO A 311 -8.62 11.01 5.29
CA PRO A 311 -7.16 11.03 5.41
C PRO A 311 -6.50 11.65 4.18
N VAL A 312 -5.63 12.63 4.42
CA VAL A 312 -4.77 13.29 3.43
C VAL A 312 -3.32 13.00 3.80
N PHE A 313 -2.53 12.61 2.81
CA PHE A 313 -1.12 12.25 2.98
C PHE A 313 -0.24 12.99 1.96
N SER A 314 0.96 13.39 2.38
CA SER A 314 2.01 13.80 1.45
C SER A 314 2.45 12.62 0.57
N ASN A 315 2.64 12.82 -0.73
CA ASN A 315 2.97 11.74 -1.67
C ASN A 315 4.40 11.19 -1.54
N GLY A 316 5.31 11.98 -0.96
CA GLY A 316 6.73 11.63 -0.79
C GLY A 316 7.68 12.64 -1.42
N ASN A 317 8.93 12.66 -0.95
CA ASN A 317 9.99 13.56 -1.45
C ASN A 317 11.15 12.78 -2.12
N SER A 318 10.86 11.63 -2.73
CA SER A 318 11.87 10.74 -3.33
C SER A 318 11.95 10.85 -4.86
N GLY A 319 11.30 11.86 -5.44
CA GLY A 319 11.41 12.18 -6.86
C GLY A 319 12.84 12.52 -7.30
N SER A 320 13.11 12.61 -8.59
CA SER A 320 12.15 12.65 -9.72
C SER A 320 11.91 11.30 -10.39
N ALA A 321 12.46 10.19 -9.86
CA ALA A 321 12.26 8.87 -10.45
C ALA A 321 10.80 8.40 -10.36
N CYS A 322 10.43 7.50 -11.28
CA CYS A 322 9.13 6.83 -11.28
C CYS A 322 9.04 5.78 -10.16
N GLY A 323 7.84 5.49 -9.68
CA GLY A 323 7.66 4.46 -8.65
C GLY A 323 8.12 4.89 -7.26
N THR A 324 8.19 6.20 -6.99
CA THR A 324 8.79 6.76 -5.78
C THR A 324 7.75 7.13 -4.70
N VAL A 325 6.48 6.80 -4.93
CA VAL A 325 5.39 7.07 -3.97
C VAL A 325 5.51 6.16 -2.76
N GLY A 326 5.54 6.78 -1.59
CA GLY A 326 5.67 6.09 -0.32
C GLY A 326 4.35 5.64 0.29
N SER A 327 4.42 4.79 1.31
CA SER A 327 3.27 4.45 2.15
C SER A 327 3.20 5.39 3.37
N PRO A 328 2.00 5.81 3.85
CA PRO A 328 0.67 5.45 3.35
C PRO A 328 0.12 6.30 2.21
N GLY A 329 0.86 7.30 1.71
CA GLY A 329 0.39 8.21 0.63
C GLY A 329 -0.03 7.50 -0.66
N MET A 330 0.55 6.32 -0.92
CA MET A 330 0.21 5.45 -2.04
C MET A 330 -1.18 4.79 -1.93
N SER A 331 -1.79 4.72 -0.75
CA SER A 331 -3.04 4.00 -0.50
C SER A 331 -4.19 4.51 -1.39
N PRO A 332 -5.08 3.62 -1.90
CA PRO A 332 -6.27 4.07 -2.63
C PRO A 332 -7.32 4.67 -1.68
N GLN A 333 -7.16 4.48 -0.37
CA GLN A 333 -8.09 4.94 0.65
C GLN A 333 -7.80 6.36 1.17
N VAL A 334 -6.73 6.98 0.68
CA VAL A 334 -6.29 8.34 1.08
C VAL A 334 -6.22 9.27 -0.12
N ILE A 335 -6.14 10.58 0.15
CA ILE A 335 -5.78 11.60 -0.83
C ILE A 335 -4.27 11.86 -0.69
N GLY A 336 -3.48 11.35 -1.62
CA GLY A 336 -2.04 11.54 -1.75
C GLY A 336 -1.73 12.80 -2.55
N VAL A 337 -0.88 13.68 -2.01
CA VAL A 337 -0.69 15.04 -2.54
C VAL A 337 0.75 15.28 -3.01
N GLY A 338 0.91 15.58 -4.30
CA GLY A 338 2.17 15.99 -4.91
C GLY A 338 2.46 17.48 -4.73
N ALA A 339 3.68 17.92 -5.04
CA ALA A 339 4.12 19.30 -4.83
C ALA A 339 4.45 20.03 -6.14
N THR A 340 3.91 21.24 -6.30
CA THR A 340 4.28 22.19 -7.36
C THR A 340 4.93 23.44 -6.79
N ASP A 341 5.65 24.17 -7.66
CA ASP A 341 6.10 25.53 -7.37
C ASP A 341 5.10 26.60 -7.85
N ALA A 342 5.46 27.87 -7.68
CA ALA A 342 4.60 29.01 -8.04
C ALA A 342 4.32 29.12 -9.56
N SER A 343 5.15 28.48 -10.39
CA SER A 343 5.04 28.45 -11.84
C SER A 343 4.35 27.19 -12.35
N ASP A 344 3.67 26.44 -11.47
CA ASP A 344 3.00 25.16 -11.78
C ASP A 344 3.94 24.06 -12.30
N VAL A 345 5.23 24.19 -12.01
CA VAL A 345 6.20 23.15 -12.31
C VAL A 345 6.14 22.12 -11.20
N LEU A 346 6.02 20.83 -11.56
CA LEU A 346 6.18 19.75 -10.59
C LEU A 346 7.55 19.86 -9.91
N ALA A 347 7.54 19.91 -8.59
CA ALA A 347 8.77 20.00 -7.80
C ALA A 347 9.65 18.77 -8.06
N SER A 348 10.96 18.97 -8.23
CA SER A 348 11.90 17.89 -8.56
C SER A 348 11.90 16.76 -7.54
N PHE A 349 11.70 17.08 -6.25
CA PHE A 349 11.61 16.11 -5.17
C PHE A 349 10.26 15.39 -5.10
N SER A 350 9.19 15.91 -5.73
CA SER A 350 7.85 15.34 -5.59
C SER A 350 7.85 13.89 -6.08
N SER A 351 7.52 12.95 -5.19
CA SER A 351 7.39 11.54 -5.56
C SER A 351 6.31 11.37 -6.64
N ARG A 352 6.60 10.48 -7.59
CA ARG A 352 5.80 10.21 -8.78
C ARG A 352 5.38 8.74 -8.79
N GLY A 353 4.15 8.50 -9.22
CA GLY A 353 3.68 7.15 -9.48
C GLY A 353 4.38 6.51 -10.70
N PRO A 354 3.88 5.37 -11.19
CA PRO A 354 2.80 4.60 -10.57
C PRO A 354 3.20 4.05 -9.19
N THR A 355 2.23 3.64 -8.40
CA THR A 355 2.51 2.88 -7.16
C THR A 355 3.06 1.48 -7.49
N TYR A 356 3.50 0.71 -6.48
CA TYR A 356 4.01 -0.66 -6.70
C TYR A 356 2.98 -1.60 -7.36
N ASP A 357 1.69 -1.29 -7.20
CA ASP A 357 0.54 -1.99 -7.79
C ASP A 357 -0.09 -1.21 -8.96
N ASN A 358 0.72 -0.40 -9.65
CA ASN A 358 0.40 0.29 -10.91
C ASN A 358 -0.72 1.34 -10.86
N ARG A 359 -1.11 1.82 -9.67
CA ARG A 359 -2.12 2.89 -9.55
C ARG A 359 -1.48 4.25 -9.79
N VAL A 360 -2.29 5.18 -10.31
CA VAL A 360 -1.85 6.57 -10.51
C VAL A 360 -1.77 7.29 -9.17
N LYS A 361 -0.62 7.92 -8.91
CA LYS A 361 -0.39 8.84 -7.78
C LYS A 361 0.57 9.96 -8.21
N PRO A 362 0.48 11.18 -7.67
CA PRO A 362 -0.46 11.62 -6.62
C PRO A 362 -1.92 11.64 -7.09
N ASP A 363 -2.89 11.79 -6.18
CA ASP A 363 -4.29 12.01 -6.60
C ASP A 363 -4.49 13.44 -7.09
N VAL A 364 -3.81 14.41 -6.47
CA VAL A 364 -3.77 15.82 -6.85
C VAL A 364 -2.42 16.42 -6.45
N SER A 365 -2.02 17.53 -7.06
CA SER A 365 -0.86 18.31 -6.64
C SER A 365 -1.25 19.69 -6.13
N ALA A 366 -0.44 20.24 -5.23
CA ALA A 366 -0.67 21.54 -4.61
C ALA A 366 0.66 22.28 -4.33
N PRO A 367 0.61 23.58 -4.00
CA PRO A 367 1.79 24.37 -3.64
C PRO A 367 2.66 23.72 -2.56
N GLY A 368 3.91 23.39 -2.91
CA GLY A 368 4.85 22.70 -2.02
C GLY A 368 6.29 23.18 -2.06
N VAL A 369 6.59 24.27 -2.79
CA VAL A 369 7.95 24.84 -2.89
C VAL A 369 7.95 26.26 -2.33
N ASN A 370 8.87 26.56 -1.40
CA ASN A 370 8.99 27.87 -0.74
C ASN A 370 7.66 28.36 -0.14
N ILE A 371 6.98 27.48 0.60
CA ILE A 371 5.76 27.79 1.32
C ILE A 371 6.10 28.47 2.63
N VAL A 372 5.55 29.67 2.83
CA VAL A 372 5.66 30.42 4.09
C VAL A 372 4.57 29.95 5.05
N SER A 373 4.94 29.59 6.27
CA SER A 373 4.00 29.30 7.36
C SER A 373 4.69 29.40 8.72
N SER A 374 3.91 29.30 9.80
CA SER A 374 4.39 29.42 11.18
C SER A 374 5.50 28.45 11.52
N TYR A 375 6.42 28.84 12.40
CA TYR A 375 7.58 28.03 12.76
C TYR A 375 7.85 28.05 14.26
N PHE A 376 8.35 26.95 14.80
CA PHE A 376 8.41 26.72 16.25
C PHE A 376 9.41 27.58 17.03
N SER A 377 10.32 28.31 16.38
CA SER A 377 11.43 28.96 17.10
C SER A 377 10.98 30.14 18.00
N SER A 378 9.82 30.75 17.73
CA SER A 378 9.22 31.82 18.55
C SER A 378 7.73 31.99 18.26
N ASP A 379 7.05 32.94 18.94
CA ASP A 379 5.63 33.25 18.71
C ASP A 379 5.32 33.97 17.40
N THR A 380 6.35 34.49 16.72
CA THR A 380 6.21 35.37 15.56
C THR A 380 7.17 34.99 14.42
N THR A 381 7.70 33.77 14.44
CA THR A 381 8.67 33.29 13.43
C THR A 381 8.00 32.40 12.42
N TYR A 382 8.27 32.67 11.15
CA TYR A 382 7.78 31.90 10.01
C TYR A 382 8.96 31.28 9.28
N ALA A 383 8.72 30.25 8.49
CA ALA A 383 9.75 29.61 7.68
C ALA A 383 9.27 29.39 6.25
N TYR A 384 10.20 29.51 5.30
CA TYR A 384 10.04 29.07 3.93
C TYR A 384 10.44 27.61 3.85
N MET A 385 9.48 26.72 3.63
CA MET A 385 9.72 25.28 3.57
C MET A 385 9.27 24.69 2.22
N SER A 386 10.01 23.68 1.76
CA SER A 386 9.67 22.94 0.55
C SER A 386 9.59 21.43 0.81
N GLY A 387 8.50 20.82 0.34
CA GLY A 387 8.21 19.40 0.47
C GLY A 387 6.76 19.10 0.10
N THR A 388 6.45 17.86 -0.24
CA THR A 388 5.04 17.40 -0.34
C THR A 388 4.31 17.54 0.99
N SER A 389 5.06 17.58 2.10
CA SER A 389 4.58 17.97 3.42
C SER A 389 3.92 19.34 3.51
N MET A 390 4.30 20.29 2.64
CA MET A 390 3.71 21.63 2.56
C MET A 390 2.56 21.70 1.55
N ALA A 391 2.51 20.75 0.60
CA ALA A 391 1.41 20.62 -0.36
C ALA A 391 0.16 19.96 0.26
N ALA A 392 0.34 18.86 1.01
CA ALA A 392 -0.75 18.16 1.71
C ALA A 392 -1.64 19.08 2.59
N PRO A 393 -1.10 20.02 3.40
CA PRO A 393 -1.94 20.91 4.20
C PRO A 393 -2.75 21.92 3.37
N HIS A 394 -2.31 22.30 2.17
CA HIS A 394 -3.14 23.11 1.26
C HIS A 394 -4.40 22.36 0.87
N VAL A 395 -4.27 21.08 0.48
CA VAL A 395 -5.41 20.22 0.13
C VAL A 395 -6.28 19.95 1.36
N THR A 396 -5.69 19.70 2.52
CA THR A 396 -6.44 19.53 3.78
C THR A 396 -7.29 20.77 4.09
N GLY A 397 -6.73 21.97 3.96
CA GLY A 397 -7.46 23.21 4.11
C GLY A 397 -8.57 23.38 3.08
N ALA A 398 -8.30 23.10 1.80
CA ALA A 398 -9.32 23.16 0.74
C ALA A 398 -10.48 22.18 1.00
N ILE A 399 -10.19 20.98 1.51
CA ILE A 399 -11.21 20.02 1.96
C ILE A 399 -12.01 20.61 3.12
N ALA A 400 -11.38 21.27 4.09
CA ALA A 400 -12.11 21.92 5.19
C ALA A 400 -13.02 23.05 4.71
N LEU A 401 -12.58 23.86 3.74
CA LEU A 401 -13.43 24.86 3.08
C LEU A 401 -14.62 24.19 2.39
N TYR A 402 -14.38 23.15 1.59
CA TYR A 402 -15.41 22.40 0.89
C TYR A 402 -16.43 21.77 1.83
N LEU A 403 -15.98 21.14 2.92
CA LEU A 403 -16.84 20.54 3.94
C LEU A 403 -17.64 21.60 4.71
N SER A 404 -17.12 22.81 4.91
CA SER A 404 -17.88 23.89 5.53
C SER A 404 -19.06 24.35 4.67
N ALA A 405 -18.94 24.24 3.34
CA ALA A 405 -20.03 24.43 2.40
C ALA A 405 -20.92 23.19 2.22
N ASN A 406 -20.35 22.00 2.42
CA ASN A 406 -21.01 20.71 2.19
C ASN A 406 -20.85 19.77 3.41
N PRO A 407 -21.53 20.02 4.55
CA PRO A 407 -21.24 19.34 5.82
C PRO A 407 -21.52 17.82 5.83
N THR A 408 -22.30 17.33 4.86
CA THR A 408 -22.63 15.90 4.70
C THR A 408 -21.79 15.20 3.64
N ALA A 409 -20.84 15.90 3.01
CA ALA A 409 -20.03 15.32 1.94
C ALA A 409 -19.16 14.17 2.48
N THR A 410 -19.15 13.09 1.71
CA THR A 410 -18.33 11.90 1.96
C THR A 410 -16.95 12.05 1.34
N PHE A 411 -16.03 11.14 1.65
CA PHE A 411 -14.74 11.06 0.96
C PHE A 411 -14.89 10.98 -0.56
N ALA A 412 -15.87 10.21 -1.06
CA ALA A 412 -16.12 10.10 -2.49
C ALA A 412 -16.55 11.45 -3.09
N ASN A 413 -17.41 12.20 -2.40
CA ASN A 413 -17.79 13.55 -2.83
C ASN A 413 -16.58 14.49 -2.88
N VAL A 414 -15.69 14.41 -1.88
CA VAL A 414 -14.46 15.20 -1.84
C VAL A 414 -13.50 14.82 -2.98
N GLN A 415 -13.29 13.53 -3.25
CA GLN A 415 -12.46 13.09 -4.38
C GLN A 415 -13.04 13.57 -5.71
N SER A 416 -14.35 13.45 -5.92
CA SER A 416 -15.00 13.95 -7.12
C SER A 416 -14.88 15.46 -7.24
N ALA A 417 -15.08 16.20 -6.15
CA ALA A 417 -14.94 17.66 -6.14
C ALA A 417 -13.53 18.09 -6.51
N LEU A 418 -12.50 17.49 -5.89
CA LEU A 418 -11.10 17.75 -6.23
C LEU A 418 -10.84 17.44 -7.71
N ALA A 419 -11.17 16.23 -8.16
CA ALA A 419 -10.87 15.80 -9.52
C ALA A 419 -11.58 16.62 -10.61
N LEU A 420 -12.76 17.19 -10.33
CA LEU A 420 -13.49 18.06 -11.26
C LEU A 420 -13.09 19.53 -11.20
N SER A 421 -12.34 19.96 -10.18
CA SER A 421 -11.98 21.36 -9.95
C SER A 421 -10.48 21.66 -10.02
N VAL A 422 -9.64 20.64 -10.23
CA VAL A 422 -8.20 20.86 -10.44
C VAL A 422 -7.94 21.73 -11.66
N ASP A 423 -6.97 22.64 -11.51
CA ASP A 423 -6.44 23.40 -12.64
C ASP A 423 -5.50 22.53 -13.47
N THR A 424 -5.71 22.48 -14.78
CA THR A 424 -4.95 21.63 -15.72
C THR A 424 -4.41 22.38 -16.94
N PRO A 425 -5.09 23.42 -17.48
CA PRO A 425 -4.50 24.23 -18.54
C PRO A 425 -3.23 24.95 -18.08
N GLY A 426 -2.18 24.89 -18.88
CA GLY A 426 -0.93 25.63 -18.61
C GLY A 426 0.02 24.97 -17.61
N LEU A 427 -0.32 23.79 -17.06
CA LEU A 427 0.63 23.00 -16.27
C LEU A 427 1.87 22.65 -17.12
N ALA A 428 3.05 22.75 -16.50
CA ALA A 428 4.31 22.56 -17.22
C ALA A 428 4.47 21.11 -17.68
N VAL A 429 4.58 20.92 -19.00
CA VAL A 429 4.91 19.63 -19.61
C VAL A 429 6.43 19.43 -19.55
N GLN A 430 6.89 18.49 -18.72
CA GLN A 430 8.31 18.16 -18.60
C GLN A 430 8.70 16.96 -19.45
N ASN A 431 7.73 16.23 -20.02
CA ASN A 431 7.91 14.98 -20.77
C ASN A 431 8.67 13.91 -19.95
N GLN A 432 8.51 13.94 -18.64
CA GLN A 432 9.10 12.98 -17.69
C GLN A 432 8.03 12.09 -17.08
N ASN A 433 6.98 11.79 -17.84
CA ASN A 433 5.87 11.02 -17.31
C ASN A 433 6.30 9.59 -16.99
N CYS A 434 5.84 9.13 -15.84
CA CYS A 434 5.98 7.77 -15.40
C CYS A 434 4.74 6.99 -15.84
N GLY A 435 4.90 5.98 -16.70
CA GLY A 435 3.77 5.17 -17.19
C GLY A 435 3.29 5.47 -18.62
N GLY A 436 4.03 6.24 -19.41
CA GLY A 436 3.81 6.36 -20.86
C GLY A 436 2.61 7.21 -21.28
N VAL A 437 2.09 8.05 -20.38
CA VAL A 437 0.97 8.97 -20.61
C VAL A 437 1.49 10.40 -20.52
N SER A 438 1.28 11.23 -21.54
CA SER A 438 1.72 12.64 -21.57
C SER A 438 1.39 13.40 -20.27
N ASP A 439 2.27 14.32 -19.84
CA ASP A 439 2.01 15.19 -18.69
C ASP A 439 0.76 16.07 -18.89
N ALA A 440 0.36 16.31 -20.14
CA ALA A 440 -0.84 17.04 -20.51
C ALA A 440 -2.11 16.16 -20.53
N THR A 441 -1.98 14.84 -20.34
CA THR A 441 -3.09 13.91 -20.27
C THR A 441 -3.34 13.55 -18.80
N TYR A 442 -4.60 13.63 -18.38
CA TYR A 442 -5.00 13.44 -16.99
C TYR A 442 -5.98 12.25 -16.88
N PRO A 443 -5.89 11.41 -15.83
CA PRO A 443 -4.90 11.47 -14.76
C PRO A 443 -3.48 11.07 -15.20
N ASN A 444 -2.45 11.58 -14.51
CA ASN A 444 -1.06 11.14 -14.69
C ASN A 444 -0.27 11.06 -13.38
N ASN A 445 0.89 10.40 -13.44
CA ASN A 445 1.74 10.12 -12.29
C ASN A 445 2.59 11.32 -11.79
N ASN A 446 2.38 12.50 -12.38
CA ASN A 446 3.08 13.73 -12.03
C ASN A 446 2.17 14.65 -11.21
N TYR A 447 0.97 14.95 -11.74
CA TYR A 447 0.05 15.94 -11.17
C TYR A 447 -1.24 15.33 -10.60
N GLY A 448 -1.61 14.11 -11.00
CA GLY A 448 -2.82 13.43 -10.51
C GLY A 448 -4.06 13.54 -11.42
N SER A 449 -5.25 13.54 -10.80
CA SER A 449 -6.65 13.34 -11.27
C SER A 449 -6.99 13.66 -12.73
N ASN A 450 -7.84 12.87 -13.44
CA ASN A 450 -9.34 12.84 -13.41
C ASN A 450 -9.98 11.47 -13.02
N PRO A 451 -11.26 11.38 -12.54
CA PRO A 451 -11.82 10.24 -11.84
C PRO A 451 -12.56 9.28 -12.78
N SER A 452 -12.10 8.04 -12.90
CA SER A 452 -12.90 6.96 -13.49
C SER A 452 -12.70 5.64 -12.76
N SER A 453 -13.24 5.55 -11.54
CA SER A 453 -13.89 4.30 -11.12
C SER A 453 -15.11 4.63 -10.26
N ASN A 454 -16.27 4.38 -10.85
CA ASN A 454 -17.57 4.40 -10.20
C ASN A 454 -17.60 3.31 -9.09
N PRO A 455 -17.98 3.59 -7.83
CA PRO A 455 -18.01 2.59 -6.76
C PRO A 455 -19.24 1.65 -6.81
N SER A 456 -19.89 1.48 -7.96
CA SER A 456 -21.03 0.55 -8.12
C SER A 456 -20.63 -0.75 -8.83
N SER A 457 -19.97 -1.65 -8.12
CA SER A 457 -20.11 -3.09 -8.38
C SER A 457 -19.96 -3.86 -7.07
N ASN A 458 -21.11 -4.14 -6.47
CA ASN A 458 -21.28 -5.04 -5.36
C ASN A 458 -21.01 -6.49 -5.84
N PRO A 459 -20.02 -7.23 -5.30
CA PRO A 459 -19.93 -8.65 -5.58
C PRO A 459 -20.86 -9.40 -4.61
N SER A 460 -22.13 -9.54 -5.00
CA SER A 460 -23.02 -10.51 -4.37
C SER A 460 -22.92 -11.84 -5.11
N SER A 461 -22.06 -12.75 -4.64
CA SER A 461 -22.30 -14.19 -4.73
C SER A 461 -21.34 -14.93 -3.81
N ASN A 462 -21.87 -15.40 -2.70
CA ASN A 462 -21.31 -16.52 -1.95
C ASN A 462 -21.89 -17.81 -2.55
N PRO A 463 -21.11 -18.88 -2.69
CA PRO A 463 -21.48 -20.08 -1.95
C PRO A 463 -20.27 -20.83 -1.34
N SER A 464 -20.30 -20.92 -0.01
CA SER A 464 -20.21 -22.14 0.82
C SER A 464 -19.29 -23.32 0.40
N SER A 465 -18.29 -23.55 1.26
CA SER A 465 -17.90 -24.81 1.96
C SER A 465 -17.56 -26.10 1.20
N ASN A 466 -16.29 -26.54 1.31
CA ASN A 466 -15.80 -27.82 1.92
C ASN A 466 -14.37 -28.15 1.41
N LEU A 467 -13.38 -28.32 2.31
CA LEU A 467 -12.67 -29.57 2.65
C LEU A 467 -12.06 -30.30 1.42
N CYS A 468 -10.79 -30.71 1.31
CA CYS A 468 -9.68 -30.91 2.24
C CYS A 468 -8.40 -31.26 1.45
N SER A 469 -7.23 -30.92 2.03
CA SER A 469 -5.99 -31.72 2.17
C SER A 469 -5.02 -32.04 1.01
N ASN A 470 -3.74 -31.81 1.36
CA ASN A 470 -2.47 -32.46 0.98
C ASN A 470 -1.91 -32.15 -0.43
N SER A 471 -0.63 -31.81 -0.64
CA SER A 471 0.61 -32.09 0.11
C SER A 471 1.75 -31.18 -0.40
N ARG A 472 2.74 -30.88 0.46
CA ARG A 472 4.01 -30.22 0.12
C ARG A 472 5.08 -31.26 -0.25
N PRO A 473 6.10 -30.88 -1.05
CA PRO A 473 7.46 -30.74 -0.50
C PRO A 473 8.10 -29.41 -0.96
N ASN A 474 8.65 -28.56 -0.08
CA ASN A 474 9.94 -28.59 0.62
C ASN A 474 11.15 -28.18 -0.26
N SER A 475 11.33 -26.86 -0.43
CA SER A 475 12.63 -26.21 -0.67
C SER A 475 12.58 -24.77 -0.09
N SER A 476 13.72 -24.30 0.42
CA SER A 476 13.91 -22.99 1.07
C SER A 476 13.38 -21.82 0.22
N PRO A 477 13.02 -20.65 0.81
CA PRO A 477 12.47 -19.54 0.03
C PRO A 477 13.55 -18.92 -0.84
N LYS A 478 13.65 -19.39 -2.09
CA LYS A 478 14.30 -18.69 -3.20
C LYS A 478 13.45 -17.46 -3.59
N SER A 479 13.96 -16.52 -4.37
CA SER A 479 13.42 -15.15 -4.52
C SER A 479 11.95 -15.02 -4.99
N THR A 480 11.34 -13.90 -4.61
CA THR A 480 9.98 -13.47 -5.02
C THR A 480 9.82 -13.22 -6.52
N ASN A 481 10.93 -13.09 -7.26
CA ASN A 481 10.92 -12.72 -8.68
C ASN A 481 10.56 -13.91 -9.57
N ALA A 482 11.10 -15.09 -9.31
CA ALA A 482 10.84 -16.26 -10.14
C ALA A 482 9.41 -16.83 -9.97
N MET A 483 8.77 -16.59 -8.81
CA MET A 483 7.32 -16.85 -8.65
C MET A 483 6.45 -15.86 -9.44
N LEU A 484 6.90 -14.61 -9.63
CA LEU A 484 6.25 -13.64 -10.53
C LEU A 484 6.39 -14.08 -12.00
N ASP A 485 7.51 -14.70 -12.35
CA ASP A 485 7.81 -15.15 -13.71
C ASP A 485 6.97 -16.37 -14.14
N SER A 486 6.73 -17.33 -13.24
CA SER A 486 5.86 -18.49 -13.52
C SER A 486 4.41 -18.09 -13.84
N LYS A 487 3.86 -17.10 -13.13
CA LYS A 487 2.52 -16.54 -13.36
C LYS A 487 2.47 -15.69 -14.64
N THR A 488 3.57 -15.03 -14.98
CA THR A 488 3.69 -14.25 -16.22
C THR A 488 3.69 -15.18 -17.43
N CYS A 489 4.44 -16.29 -17.40
CA CYS A 489 4.39 -17.33 -18.43
C CYS A 489 2.97 -17.88 -18.65
N PHE A 490 2.22 -18.14 -17.58
CA PHE A 490 0.82 -18.58 -17.67
C PHE A 490 -0.09 -17.54 -18.36
N LYS A 491 -0.04 -16.28 -17.91
CA LYS A 491 -0.85 -15.20 -18.50
C LYS A 491 -0.52 -14.97 -19.97
N THR A 492 0.76 -15.01 -20.33
CA THR A 492 1.23 -14.91 -21.72
C THR A 492 0.65 -16.05 -22.56
N LYS A 493 0.77 -17.29 -22.09
CA LYS A 493 0.23 -18.47 -22.76
C LYS A 493 -1.28 -18.35 -23.02
N VAL A 494 -2.06 -18.00 -22.00
CA VAL A 494 -3.52 -17.81 -22.12
C VAL A 494 -3.85 -16.78 -23.20
N THR A 495 -3.11 -15.67 -23.24
CA THR A 495 -3.35 -14.61 -24.22
C THR A 495 -3.00 -15.04 -25.64
N ILE A 496 -1.91 -15.79 -25.82
CA ILE A 496 -1.49 -16.32 -27.13
C ILE A 496 -2.54 -17.29 -27.69
N VAL A 497 -3.04 -18.26 -26.90
CA VAL A 497 -4.01 -19.25 -27.40
C VAL A 497 -5.35 -18.60 -27.76
N LEU A 498 -5.79 -17.59 -27.01
CA LEU A 498 -6.99 -16.81 -27.35
C LEU A 498 -6.82 -16.06 -28.69
N GLY A 499 -5.62 -15.58 -28.99
CA GLY A 499 -5.29 -14.95 -30.28
C GLY A 499 -5.33 -15.89 -31.49
N HIS A 500 -5.43 -17.20 -31.25
CA HIS A 500 -5.65 -18.26 -32.25
C HIS A 500 -7.04 -18.88 -32.16
N ALA A 501 -7.95 -18.29 -31.37
CA ALA A 501 -9.29 -18.83 -31.07
C ALA A 501 -9.29 -20.27 -30.51
N LEU A 502 -8.22 -20.65 -29.81
CA LEU A 502 -8.16 -21.90 -29.07
C LEU A 502 -8.87 -21.77 -27.71
N GLY A 503 -9.30 -22.91 -27.16
CA GLY A 503 -9.98 -22.98 -25.87
C GLY A 503 -9.13 -22.46 -24.70
N PRO A 504 -9.78 -22.12 -23.57
CA PRO A 504 -9.07 -21.59 -22.41
C PRO A 504 -8.13 -22.64 -21.81
N VAL A 505 -6.93 -22.21 -21.42
CA VAL A 505 -5.94 -23.03 -20.71
C VAL A 505 -5.97 -22.68 -19.23
N ALA A 506 -6.20 -23.68 -18.38
CA ALA A 506 -6.24 -23.50 -16.93
C ALA A 506 -4.84 -23.69 -16.29
N TRP A 507 -4.63 -23.09 -15.12
CA TRP A 507 -3.47 -23.44 -14.29
C TRP A 507 -3.72 -24.79 -13.60
N ASN A 508 -2.72 -25.66 -13.60
CA ASN A 508 -2.76 -26.99 -13.02
C ASN A 508 -1.71 -27.13 -11.92
N ASP A 509 -2.17 -27.14 -10.67
CA ASP A 509 -1.31 -27.19 -9.49
C ASP A 509 -0.53 -28.52 -9.38
N ASP A 510 -1.08 -29.62 -9.90
CA ASP A 510 -0.40 -30.92 -9.90
C ASP A 510 0.77 -30.93 -10.88
N ILE A 511 0.58 -30.38 -12.09
CA ILE A 511 1.66 -30.21 -13.06
C ILE A 511 2.69 -29.22 -12.50
N ALA A 512 2.26 -28.10 -11.92
CA ALA A 512 3.16 -27.12 -11.33
C ALA A 512 4.01 -27.71 -10.21
N ALA A 513 3.43 -28.52 -9.33
CA ALA A 513 4.16 -29.21 -8.27
C ALA A 513 5.20 -30.19 -8.82
N GLN A 514 4.85 -30.99 -9.84
CA GLN A 514 5.80 -31.92 -10.44
C GLN A 514 6.93 -31.19 -11.18
N VAL A 515 6.62 -30.08 -11.87
CA VAL A 515 7.62 -29.26 -12.55
C VAL A 515 8.49 -28.50 -11.56
N GLN A 516 7.97 -28.08 -10.41
CA GLN A 516 8.76 -27.47 -9.34
C GLN A 516 9.77 -28.45 -8.75
N ILE A 517 9.38 -29.71 -8.51
CA ILE A 517 10.31 -30.77 -8.06
C ILE A 517 11.47 -30.93 -9.05
N TRP A 518 11.18 -30.88 -10.34
CA TRP A 518 12.19 -30.96 -11.39
C TRP A 518 13.03 -29.68 -11.51
N ALA A 519 12.42 -28.50 -11.41
CA ALA A 519 13.12 -27.22 -11.39
C ALA A 519 14.11 -27.14 -10.22
N ASP A 520 13.73 -27.65 -9.04
CA ASP A 520 14.57 -27.69 -7.84
C ASP A 520 15.88 -28.49 -8.03
N THR A 521 15.94 -29.41 -9.00
CA THR A 521 17.19 -30.12 -9.33
C THR A 521 18.15 -29.30 -10.19
N CYS A 522 17.76 -28.09 -10.61
CA CYS A 522 18.54 -27.22 -11.48
C CYS A 522 19.03 -27.91 -12.77
N PRO A 523 18.11 -28.44 -13.59
CA PRO A 523 18.45 -29.22 -14.78
C PRO A 523 19.10 -28.39 -15.91
N GLY A 524 19.15 -27.05 -15.78
CA GLY A 524 19.66 -26.18 -16.83
C GLY A 524 18.77 -26.19 -18.08
N PHE A 525 19.40 -26.11 -19.27
CA PHE A 525 18.69 -26.09 -20.55
C PHE A 525 18.40 -27.50 -21.08
N GLU A 526 17.77 -28.33 -20.25
CA GLU A 526 17.33 -29.66 -20.65
C GLU A 526 15.85 -29.65 -21.06
N HIS A 527 15.54 -30.34 -22.14
CA HIS A 527 14.16 -30.56 -22.59
C HIS A 527 13.60 -31.83 -21.94
N GLY A 528 12.35 -31.75 -21.47
CA GLY A 528 11.67 -32.83 -20.76
C GLY A 528 11.28 -32.40 -19.35
N GLY A 529 10.58 -33.25 -18.61
CA GLY A 529 10.08 -32.95 -17.27
C GLY A 529 9.85 -34.22 -16.44
N PRO A 530 9.12 -34.16 -15.31
CA PRO A 530 8.68 -35.34 -14.56
C PRO A 530 8.08 -36.38 -15.53
N SER A 531 8.31 -37.68 -15.28
CA SER A 531 8.35 -38.86 -16.18
C SER A 531 7.44 -38.99 -17.42
N ASN A 532 6.48 -38.09 -17.65
CA ASN A 532 5.56 -38.04 -18.79
C ASN A 532 5.54 -36.69 -19.55
N GLY A 533 6.37 -35.71 -19.20
CA GLY A 533 6.43 -34.39 -19.85
C GLY A 533 7.33 -34.37 -21.07
N TRP A 534 6.79 -34.09 -22.25
CA TRP A 534 7.55 -34.18 -23.51
C TRP A 534 8.34 -32.92 -23.84
N GLN A 535 7.91 -31.73 -23.38
CA GLN A 535 8.62 -30.47 -23.61
C GLN A 535 8.32 -29.42 -22.55
N ASN A 536 9.38 -28.80 -22.03
CA ASN A 536 9.27 -27.68 -21.11
C ASN A 536 9.67 -26.37 -21.82
N LEU A 537 8.93 -25.29 -21.57
CA LEU A 537 9.37 -23.94 -21.93
C LEU A 537 10.39 -23.47 -20.89
N ALA A 538 11.67 -23.43 -21.24
CA ALA A 538 12.73 -22.87 -20.41
C ALA A 538 13.05 -21.41 -20.85
N THR A 539 13.29 -20.51 -19.88
CA THR A 539 13.90 -19.18 -20.14
C THR A 539 15.41 -19.26 -19.89
N TYR A 540 16.24 -18.43 -20.56
CA TYR A 540 17.71 -18.47 -20.44
C TYR A 540 18.36 -17.15 -20.00
N ASP A 541 17.61 -16.12 -19.59
CA ASP A 541 18.25 -14.85 -19.22
C ASP A 541 18.56 -14.77 -17.71
N ARG A 542 19.83 -14.53 -17.36
CA ARG A 542 20.24 -14.13 -16.01
C ARG A 542 19.49 -12.85 -15.62
N CYS A 543 18.87 -12.84 -14.44
CA CYS A 543 18.30 -11.64 -13.83
C CYS A 543 19.40 -10.62 -13.47
N GLY A 544 19.89 -9.91 -14.49
CA GLY A 544 20.80 -8.78 -14.36
C GLY A 544 20.08 -7.49 -14.74
N ALA A 545 20.03 -6.58 -13.77
CA ALA A 545 19.56 -5.19 -13.80
C ALA A 545 18.21 -4.89 -14.48
N ASP A 546 17.95 -5.17 -15.76
CA ASP A 546 16.80 -4.51 -16.44
C ASP A 546 16.13 -5.31 -17.57
N ARG A 547 16.49 -6.58 -17.83
CA ARG A 547 16.03 -7.27 -19.06
C ARG A 547 14.90 -8.29 -18.92
N CYS A 548 14.72 -8.96 -17.79
CA CYS A 548 13.56 -9.84 -17.60
C CYS A 548 12.22 -9.08 -17.52
N LEU A 549 12.28 -7.77 -17.28
CA LEU A 549 11.11 -6.89 -17.19
C LEU A 549 10.68 -6.30 -18.55
N ALA A 550 11.45 -6.54 -19.62
CA ALA A 550 11.14 -6.03 -20.94
C ALA A 550 10.25 -7.00 -21.73
N MET A 551 8.94 -6.97 -21.41
CA MET A 551 7.83 -7.34 -22.31
C MET A 551 7.63 -8.84 -22.61
N ALA A 552 6.57 -9.40 -22.02
CA ALA A 552 5.84 -10.62 -22.42
C ALA A 552 6.39 -12.02 -22.05
N GLY A 553 7.60 -12.15 -21.48
CA GLY A 553 8.09 -13.42 -20.90
C GLY A 553 8.51 -14.49 -21.92
N ALA A 554 9.08 -15.61 -21.46
CA ALA A 554 9.70 -16.64 -22.32
C ALA A 554 8.74 -17.25 -23.36
N ALA A 555 7.48 -17.46 -22.98
CA ALA A 555 6.45 -17.97 -23.88
C ALA A 555 6.22 -17.05 -25.10
N TRP A 556 6.44 -15.73 -24.96
CA TRP A 556 6.35 -14.79 -26.07
C TRP A 556 7.55 -14.87 -27.00
N LEU A 557 8.77 -15.00 -26.47
CA LEU A 557 9.98 -15.13 -27.28
C LEU A 557 9.90 -16.36 -28.20
N TRP A 558 9.57 -17.53 -27.62
CA TRP A 558 9.40 -18.78 -28.38
C TRP A 558 8.26 -18.68 -29.39
N TYR A 559 7.13 -18.07 -28.99
CA TYR A 559 6.01 -17.85 -29.90
C TYR A 559 6.38 -16.94 -31.06
N ASP A 560 7.05 -15.82 -30.81
CA ASP A 560 7.35 -14.86 -31.86
C ASP A 560 8.37 -15.42 -32.87
N SER A 561 9.40 -16.11 -32.37
CA SER A 561 10.45 -16.70 -33.21
C SER A 561 9.97 -17.91 -34.00
N GLU A 562 9.41 -18.93 -33.34
CA GLU A 562 9.12 -20.21 -33.99
C GLU A 562 7.83 -20.19 -34.81
N GLU A 563 6.85 -19.36 -34.44
CA GLU A 563 5.66 -19.22 -35.27
C GLU A 563 6.00 -18.67 -36.67
N SER A 564 7.03 -17.82 -36.77
CA SER A 564 7.47 -17.27 -38.07
C SER A 564 8.02 -18.34 -39.02
N LEU A 565 8.38 -19.51 -38.48
CA LEU A 565 8.88 -20.68 -39.19
C LEU A 565 7.80 -21.74 -39.38
N TRP A 566 6.54 -21.50 -38.98
CA TRP A 566 5.45 -22.47 -39.09
C TRP A 566 4.60 -22.25 -40.35
N ASP A 567 4.44 -23.29 -41.16
CA ASP A 567 3.48 -23.28 -42.26
C ASP A 567 2.13 -23.83 -41.79
N PHE A 568 1.14 -22.94 -41.65
CA PHE A 568 -0.22 -23.29 -41.23
C PHE A 568 -0.99 -24.14 -42.26
N THR A 569 -0.55 -24.17 -43.52
CA THR A 569 -1.20 -24.95 -44.58
C THR A 569 -0.80 -26.42 -44.48
N THR A 570 0.50 -26.67 -44.36
CA THR A 570 1.06 -28.03 -44.24
C THR A 570 1.15 -28.51 -42.80
N ASN A 571 1.02 -27.60 -41.83
CA ASN A 571 1.14 -27.83 -40.40
C ASN A 571 2.49 -28.47 -40.03
N GLN A 572 3.55 -27.91 -40.62
CA GLN A 572 4.94 -28.34 -40.46
C GLN A 572 5.84 -27.11 -40.35
N CYS A 573 7.02 -27.30 -39.75
CA CYS A 573 8.05 -26.27 -39.73
C CYS A 573 8.65 -26.12 -41.14
N THR A 574 8.81 -24.88 -41.61
CA THR A 574 9.31 -24.58 -42.96
C THR A 574 10.76 -25.00 -43.16
N THR A 575 11.50 -25.25 -42.08
CA THR A 575 12.88 -25.78 -42.12
C THR A 575 12.93 -27.29 -42.44
N GLY A 576 11.79 -27.97 -42.44
CA GLY A 576 11.69 -29.43 -42.58
C GLY A 576 12.04 -30.22 -41.32
N SER A 577 12.56 -29.57 -40.28
CA SER A 577 12.83 -30.15 -38.97
C SER A 577 11.75 -29.71 -37.98
N TRP A 578 11.05 -30.67 -37.37
CA TRP A 578 10.03 -30.36 -36.37
C TRP A 578 10.63 -29.74 -35.10
N ALA A 579 11.89 -30.05 -34.77
CA ALA A 579 12.56 -29.54 -33.58
C ALA A 579 12.65 -28.01 -33.57
N ASP A 580 12.73 -27.37 -34.75
CA ASP A 580 12.88 -25.92 -34.89
C ASP A 580 11.58 -25.14 -34.62
N CYS A 581 10.44 -25.85 -34.57
CA CYS A 581 9.12 -25.29 -34.24
C CYS A 581 8.43 -26.08 -33.10
N GLY A 582 9.20 -26.86 -32.33
CA GLY A 582 8.67 -27.78 -31.35
C GLY A 582 7.96 -27.07 -30.20
N HIS A 583 8.55 -25.98 -29.68
CA HIS A 583 8.01 -25.24 -28.55
C HIS A 583 6.72 -24.53 -28.92
N PHE A 584 6.70 -23.87 -30.08
CA PHE A 584 5.50 -23.24 -30.61
C PHE A 584 4.40 -24.27 -30.89
N SER A 585 4.68 -25.35 -31.61
CA SER A 585 3.64 -26.29 -32.01
C SER A 585 3.01 -27.01 -30.82
N ASN A 586 3.81 -27.46 -29.85
CA ASN A 586 3.30 -28.11 -28.63
C ASN A 586 2.56 -27.13 -27.73
N MET A 587 3.10 -25.92 -27.57
CA MET A 587 2.36 -24.86 -26.89
C MET A 587 1.01 -24.67 -27.58
N MET A 588 0.93 -24.56 -28.90
CA MET A 588 -0.32 -24.24 -29.59
C MET A 588 -1.24 -25.43 -29.87
N SER A 589 -0.99 -26.59 -29.24
CA SER A 589 -1.84 -27.77 -29.39
C SER A 589 -3.25 -27.52 -28.83
N PRO A 590 -4.33 -27.77 -29.60
CA PRO A 590 -5.70 -27.66 -29.10
C PRO A 590 -6.05 -28.66 -28.00
N GLN A 591 -5.25 -29.71 -27.82
CA GLN A 591 -5.46 -30.73 -26.78
C GLN A 591 -4.92 -30.29 -25.41
N VAL A 592 -4.13 -29.22 -25.37
CA VAL A 592 -3.65 -28.63 -24.12
C VAL A 592 -4.79 -27.85 -23.48
N THR A 593 -5.29 -28.34 -22.35
CA THR A 593 -6.36 -27.71 -21.56
C THR A 593 -5.84 -27.09 -20.27
N SER A 594 -4.63 -27.44 -19.85
CA SER A 594 -4.03 -26.92 -18.63
C SER A 594 -2.50 -26.93 -18.65
N MET A 595 -1.89 -26.12 -17.78
CA MET A 595 -0.43 -26.03 -17.67
C MET A 595 0.02 -25.75 -16.25
N GLY A 596 1.26 -26.09 -15.93
CA GLY A 596 1.90 -25.72 -14.67
C GLY A 596 3.36 -25.38 -14.89
N CYS A 597 3.88 -24.45 -14.09
CA CYS A 597 5.29 -24.06 -14.13
C CYS A 597 5.96 -24.24 -12.77
N GLY A 598 7.25 -24.53 -12.81
CA GLY A 598 8.18 -24.46 -11.69
C GLY A 598 9.36 -23.58 -12.05
N TRP A 599 10.17 -23.22 -11.06
CA TRP A 599 11.31 -22.33 -11.26
C TRP A 599 12.42 -22.62 -10.27
N SER A 600 13.66 -22.27 -10.59
CA SER A 600 14.77 -22.41 -9.64
C SER A 600 15.90 -21.45 -9.98
N GLU A 601 16.55 -20.96 -8.94
CA GLU A 601 17.84 -20.26 -9.02
C GLU A 601 18.93 -21.32 -9.01
N CYS A 602 19.70 -21.36 -10.10
CA CYS A 602 20.74 -22.34 -10.37
C CYS A 602 22.08 -21.63 -10.59
N ASP A 603 23.19 -22.35 -10.40
CA ASP A 603 24.53 -21.74 -10.51
C ASP A 603 24.80 -21.10 -11.88
N ASN A 604 24.11 -21.57 -12.93
CA ASN A 604 24.19 -21.08 -14.30
C ASN A 604 23.11 -20.04 -14.66
N GLY A 605 22.17 -19.70 -13.78
CA GLY A 605 21.11 -18.72 -14.04
C GLY A 605 19.81 -19.02 -13.31
N ASP A 606 18.84 -18.12 -13.47
CA ASP A 606 17.49 -18.28 -12.94
C ASP A 606 16.57 -18.76 -14.05
N PHE A 607 15.86 -19.85 -13.79
CA PHE A 607 15.12 -20.56 -14.82
C PHE A 607 13.68 -20.77 -14.39
N VAL A 608 12.77 -20.61 -15.34
CA VAL A 608 11.37 -21.03 -15.24
C VAL A 608 11.14 -22.10 -16.28
N TRP A 609 10.52 -23.20 -15.86
CA TRP A 609 10.10 -24.28 -16.73
C TRP A 609 8.61 -24.47 -16.64
N CYS A 610 7.94 -24.57 -17.78
CA CYS A 610 6.50 -24.80 -17.85
C CYS A 610 6.19 -26.04 -18.68
N ASN A 611 5.27 -26.87 -18.17
CA ASN A 611 4.81 -28.08 -18.83
C ASN A 611 3.29 -28.03 -19.06
N PHE A 612 2.81 -28.78 -20.05
CA PHE A 612 1.41 -28.84 -20.47
C PHE A 612 0.79 -30.20 -20.16
N ASP A 613 -0.53 -30.25 -20.04
CA ASP A 613 -1.25 -31.52 -20.05
C ASP A 613 -1.28 -32.14 -21.46
N ALA A 614 -1.36 -33.48 -21.49
CA ALA A 614 -1.60 -34.27 -22.70
C ALA A 614 -0.78 -33.84 -23.96
N PRO A 615 0.57 -33.85 -23.90
CA PRO A 615 1.40 -33.46 -25.03
C PRO A 615 1.16 -34.37 -26.24
N VAL A 616 1.11 -33.78 -27.43
CA VAL A 616 0.77 -34.46 -28.69
C VAL A 616 1.93 -34.33 -29.65
N MET A 617 2.33 -35.45 -30.27
CA MET A 617 3.29 -35.40 -31.37
C MET A 617 2.58 -34.90 -32.63
N TYR A 618 3.03 -33.77 -33.19
CA TYR A 618 2.48 -33.13 -34.41
C TYR A 618 1.04 -32.57 -34.25
N PRO A 619 0.83 -31.61 -33.34
CA PRO A 619 -0.49 -30.99 -33.18
C PRO A 619 -0.88 -30.15 -34.39
N ARG A 620 -2.16 -30.14 -34.75
CA ARG A 620 -2.70 -29.18 -35.73
C ARG A 620 -2.91 -27.83 -35.07
N VAL A 621 -2.10 -26.85 -35.48
CA VAL A 621 -2.15 -25.49 -34.95
C VAL A 621 -2.99 -24.62 -35.88
N PRO A 622 -4.10 -24.01 -35.41
CA PRO A 622 -4.90 -23.12 -36.24
C PRO A 622 -4.16 -21.80 -36.50
N PRO A 623 -4.42 -21.15 -37.65
CA PRO A 623 -3.88 -19.82 -37.92
C PRO A 623 -4.42 -18.79 -36.92
N ARG A 624 -3.68 -17.69 -36.76
CA ARG A 624 -4.08 -16.56 -35.90
C ARG A 624 -5.43 -15.97 -36.32
N THR A 625 -6.25 -15.63 -35.33
CA THR A 625 -7.45 -14.79 -35.51
C THR A 625 -7.22 -13.34 -35.10
N SER A 626 -6.11 -13.04 -34.40
CA SER A 626 -5.66 -11.70 -34.02
C SER A 626 -4.25 -11.42 -34.51
N THR A 627 -3.88 -10.16 -34.75
CA THR A 627 -2.50 -9.85 -35.18
C THR A 627 -1.51 -10.04 -34.03
N LYS A 628 -0.24 -10.36 -34.33
CA LYS A 628 0.81 -10.47 -33.30
C LYS A 628 0.90 -9.20 -32.44
N ALA A 629 0.77 -8.01 -33.03
CA ALA A 629 0.76 -6.75 -32.28
C ALA A 629 -0.42 -6.64 -31.30
N GLN A 630 -1.62 -7.14 -31.66
CA GLN A 630 -2.78 -7.16 -30.76
C GLN A 630 -2.61 -8.17 -29.63
N ILE A 631 -2.05 -9.35 -29.92
CA ILE A 631 -1.75 -10.37 -28.91
C ILE A 631 -0.69 -9.82 -27.94
N ALA A 632 0.41 -9.25 -28.45
CA ALA A 632 1.46 -8.60 -27.67
C ALA A 632 0.90 -7.49 -26.77
N ALA A 633 0.11 -6.59 -27.34
CA ALA A 633 -0.52 -5.49 -26.60
C ALA A 633 -1.47 -6.01 -25.52
N THR A 634 -2.10 -7.17 -25.71
CA THR A 634 -2.99 -7.78 -24.71
C THR A 634 -2.20 -8.48 -23.62
N ILE A 635 -1.06 -9.11 -23.94
CA ILE A 635 -0.14 -9.67 -22.94
C ILE A 635 0.45 -8.56 -22.07
N VAL A 636 0.89 -7.46 -22.70
CA VAL A 636 1.38 -6.28 -21.96
C VAL A 636 0.27 -5.72 -21.08
N ARG A 637 -0.96 -5.59 -21.58
CA ARG A 637 -2.11 -5.13 -20.78
C ARG A 637 -2.49 -6.09 -19.64
N SER A 638 -2.38 -7.40 -19.83
CA SER A 638 -2.73 -8.42 -18.82
C SER A 638 -1.62 -8.67 -17.79
N ALA A 639 -0.38 -8.36 -18.13
CA ALA A 639 0.74 -8.27 -17.19
C ALA A 639 0.63 -7.02 -16.29
N LEU A 640 -0.03 -5.97 -16.78
CA LEU A 640 -0.30 -4.72 -16.07
C LEU A 640 -1.61 -4.72 -15.26
N SER A 641 -2.40 -5.81 -15.35
CA SER A 641 -3.63 -6.08 -14.59
C SER A 641 -3.47 -7.23 -13.61
#